data_AF-A0A3M7C0L8-F1
#
_entry.id   AF-A0A3M7C0L8-F1
#
_cell.length_a   1.000
_cell.length_b   1.000
_cell.length_c   1.000
_cell.angle_alpha   90.00
_cell.angle_beta   90.00
_cell.angle_gamma   90.00
#
_symmetry.space_group_name_H-M   'P 1'
#
loop_
_entity.id
_entity.type
_entity.pdbx_description
1 polymer ?
#
loop_
_entity_poly.entity_id
_entity_poly.type
_entity_poly.pdbx_seq_one_letter_code
_entity_poly.pdbx_strand_id
1 'polypeptide(L)'
;EVEILDEDELPEDQQREGREVTDDEGEGEEGPFYADEESTFIPLTWATKLPRSFYKGSDPEWQEFVKVAKDKQRHRKIQDELVQVVYTGATQHPTISRQLGGKDLKVGKYWLDISFPDGPPPEYERSGLEIGDGFIAWSQQKVSQEQQWRITRALWPSAALSSLWAAGKVLCGINYRRVKQALGLEGSDPFSPEERYRTAMQIMEKHQRAQERKQLGNPRASQTPDGGLPAGTATPGNLVGSAAEEPSLAEPQSNDPKSSTKPDPNTKKLPYNFPTLPLPSTSLTNPTASTDLPIAMHVFSASLNKSWNPPANSSQKAEPPRGSFVVQGLVEVRGSRGRILFDVQSCYDPRQNKYVVVNAAVRGFKRWNQAPRGGP
;
A
#
# COMPACT_ATOMS: atom_id res chain seq x y z
N GLU A 1 -23.80 -53.74 -29.53
CA GLU A 1 -23.00 -53.92 -28.31
C GLU A 1 -22.12 -52.70 -28.15
N VAL A 2 -22.37 -51.93 -27.09
CA VAL A 2 -21.51 -50.83 -26.66
C VAL A 2 -21.15 -51.21 -25.24
N GLU A 3 -19.93 -51.69 -25.07
CA GLU A 3 -19.36 -52.04 -23.76
C GLU A 3 -19.28 -50.77 -22.91
N ILE A 4 -19.99 -50.82 -21.79
CA ILE A 4 -19.91 -49.90 -20.67
C ILE A 4 -18.74 -50.43 -19.84
N LEU A 5 -17.63 -49.69 -19.80
CA LEU A 5 -16.51 -49.98 -18.92
C LEU A 5 -16.69 -49.21 -17.61
N ASP A 6 -17.14 -49.98 -16.64
CA ASP A 6 -16.86 -50.02 -15.21
C ASP A 6 -16.29 -48.77 -14.50
N GLU A 7 -17.09 -48.44 -13.50
CA GLU A 7 -16.98 -47.56 -12.37
C GLU A 7 -16.07 -48.22 -11.31
N ASP A 8 -14.85 -47.71 -11.13
CA ASP A 8 -13.98 -48.09 -10.00
C ASP A 8 -13.26 -46.86 -9.40
N GLU A 9 -13.66 -46.60 -8.15
CA GLU A 9 -12.83 -46.14 -7.02
C GLU A 9 -11.91 -44.92 -7.21
N LEU A 10 -12.42 -43.76 -6.81
CA LEU A 10 -11.59 -42.67 -6.28
C LEU A 10 -11.71 -42.64 -4.75
N PRO A 11 -10.59 -42.61 -4.00
CA PRO A 11 -10.62 -42.72 -2.55
C PRO A 11 -11.19 -41.45 -1.90
N GLU A 12 -12.29 -41.63 -1.17
CA GLU A 12 -12.75 -40.70 -0.15
C GLU A 12 -11.74 -40.69 1.01
N ASP A 13 -10.82 -39.73 1.04
CA ASP A 13 -10.10 -39.37 2.27
C ASP A 13 -9.46 -37.97 2.14
N GLN A 14 -10.31 -36.96 2.17
CA GLN A 14 -10.00 -35.68 2.81
C GLN A 14 -11.17 -35.36 3.73
N GLN A 15 -11.21 -36.04 4.88
CA GLN A 15 -12.04 -35.64 6.00
C GLN A 15 -11.85 -34.15 6.23
N ARG A 16 -12.91 -33.38 5.96
CA ARG A 16 -13.04 -31.99 6.37
C ARG A 16 -13.06 -32.01 7.89
N GLU A 17 -11.89 -31.81 8.50
CA GLU A 17 -11.78 -31.52 9.94
C GLU A 17 -12.48 -30.19 10.25
N GLY A 18 -13.80 -30.23 10.39
CA GLY A 18 -14.56 -29.22 11.09
C GLY A 18 -15.61 -29.91 11.91
N ARG A 19 -15.64 -29.59 13.20
CA ARG A 19 -16.60 -30.13 14.14
C ARG A 19 -17.95 -29.53 13.80
N GLU A 20 -18.90 -30.36 13.39
CA GLU A 20 -20.31 -29.98 13.33
C GLU A 20 -20.71 -29.51 14.73
N VAL A 21 -21.36 -28.35 14.82
CA VAL A 21 -21.76 -27.80 16.12
C VAL A 21 -22.79 -28.76 16.71
N THR A 22 -22.38 -29.65 17.60
CA THR A 22 -23.32 -30.28 18.53
C THR A 22 -23.61 -29.22 19.59
N ASP A 23 -24.80 -28.63 19.54
CA ASP A 23 -25.37 -28.06 20.76
C ASP A 23 -25.76 -29.29 21.56
N ASP A 24 -24.80 -29.77 22.35
CA ASP A 24 -25.05 -30.79 23.36
C ASP A 24 -25.85 -30.10 24.48
N GLU A 25 -27.15 -29.91 24.24
CA GLU A 25 -28.14 -29.74 25.31
C GLU A 25 -28.42 -31.12 25.95
N GLY A 26 -27.34 -31.77 26.41
CA GLY A 26 -27.31 -33.10 26.98
C GLY A 26 -26.45 -33.11 28.24
N GLU A 27 -27.06 -32.72 29.37
CA GLU A 27 -26.70 -33.13 30.73
C GLU A 27 -25.19 -33.35 31.06
N GLY A 28 -24.54 -32.32 31.62
CA GLY A 28 -23.60 -32.55 32.73
C GLY A 28 -22.08 -32.49 32.50
N GLU A 29 -21.58 -31.96 31.38
CA GLU A 29 -20.18 -31.47 31.32
C GLU A 29 -20.16 -29.95 31.33
N GLU A 30 -19.68 -29.37 32.44
CA GLU A 30 -19.44 -27.94 32.59
C GLU A 30 -18.51 -27.46 31.47
N GLY A 31 -19.09 -26.91 30.40
CA GLY A 31 -18.33 -26.25 29.34
C GLY A 31 -17.43 -25.17 29.94
N PRO A 32 -16.32 -24.81 29.28
CA PRO A 32 -15.36 -23.85 29.81
C PRO A 32 -16.09 -22.54 30.20
N PHE A 33 -15.93 -22.12 31.46
CA PHE A 33 -16.52 -20.88 31.96
C PHE A 33 -15.94 -19.71 31.18
N TYR A 34 -16.74 -19.16 30.26
CA TYR A 34 -16.37 -17.96 29.54
C TYR A 34 -16.63 -16.75 30.42
N ALA A 35 -15.67 -15.83 30.45
CA ALA A 35 -15.81 -14.57 31.17
C ALA A 35 -17.01 -13.79 30.66
N ASP A 36 -17.80 -13.26 31.58
CA ASP A 36 -18.92 -12.40 31.22
C ASP A 36 -18.41 -11.13 30.54
N GLU A 37 -19.17 -10.60 29.58
CA GLU A 37 -18.83 -9.37 28.86
C GLU A 37 -18.78 -8.15 29.80
N GLU A 38 -19.49 -8.21 30.94
CA GLU A 38 -19.55 -7.15 31.94
C GLU A 38 -18.40 -7.22 32.97
N SER A 39 -17.72 -8.37 33.09
CA SER A 39 -16.61 -8.56 34.03
C SER A 39 -15.28 -8.01 33.49
N THR A 40 -14.38 -7.58 34.38
CA THR A 40 -13.04 -7.14 33.96
C THR A 40 -12.14 -8.36 33.73
N PHE A 41 -11.69 -8.57 32.49
CA PHE A 41 -10.83 -9.69 32.12
C PHE A 41 -9.38 -9.25 31.86
N ILE A 42 -8.43 -9.87 32.57
CA ILE A 42 -6.99 -9.68 32.38
C ILE A 42 -6.41 -10.89 31.65
N PRO A 43 -5.94 -10.74 30.40
CA PRO A 43 -5.39 -11.85 29.64
C PRO A 43 -4.04 -12.28 30.20
N LEU A 44 -3.88 -13.57 30.50
CA LEU A 44 -2.62 -14.12 31.01
C LEU A 44 -1.90 -15.00 29.98
N THR A 45 -2.62 -15.56 29.01
CA THR A 45 -2.05 -16.43 27.97
C THR A 45 -2.20 -15.85 26.56
N TRP A 46 -1.41 -16.38 25.62
CA TRP A 46 -1.66 -16.15 24.20
C TRP A 46 -2.96 -16.82 23.78
N ALA A 47 -3.63 -16.23 22.78
CA ALA A 47 -4.89 -16.77 22.31
C ALA A 47 -4.68 -18.00 21.42
N THR A 48 -5.46 -19.04 21.70
CA THR A 48 -5.51 -20.29 20.93
C THR A 48 -6.66 -20.19 19.92
N LYS A 49 -6.44 -20.70 18.70
CA LYS A 49 -7.50 -20.70 17.67
C LYS A 49 -8.50 -21.81 17.99
N LEU A 50 -9.79 -21.47 18.10
CA LEU A 50 -10.84 -22.49 18.23
C LEU A 50 -10.93 -23.34 16.95
N PRO A 51 -11.38 -24.60 17.06
CA PRO A 51 -11.69 -25.41 15.90
C PRO A 51 -12.75 -24.70 15.04
N ARG A 52 -12.60 -24.81 13.72
CA ARG A 52 -13.51 -24.16 12.77
C ARG A 52 -14.88 -24.82 12.87
N SER A 53 -15.91 -24.01 13.11
CA SER A 53 -17.32 -24.40 13.00
C SER A 53 -17.87 -24.05 11.62
N PHE A 54 -18.93 -24.75 11.22
CA PHE A 54 -19.68 -24.50 9.99
C PHE A 54 -21.09 -24.01 10.31
N TYR A 55 -21.68 -23.26 9.39
CA TYR A 55 -23.06 -22.83 9.53
C TYR A 55 -24.02 -24.01 9.46
N LYS A 56 -24.96 -24.06 10.40
CA LYS A 56 -26.10 -24.96 10.34
C LYS A 56 -27.22 -24.36 9.50
N GLY A 57 -28.07 -25.22 8.95
CA GLY A 57 -29.31 -24.80 8.29
C GLY A 57 -30.22 -23.97 9.19
N SER A 58 -30.22 -24.21 10.51
CA SER A 58 -31.00 -23.48 11.50
C SER A 58 -30.46 -22.09 11.85
N ASP A 59 -29.22 -21.79 11.48
CA ASP A 59 -28.57 -20.57 11.94
C ASP A 59 -29.24 -19.33 11.32
N PRO A 60 -29.49 -18.28 12.11
CA PRO A 60 -30.15 -17.07 11.62
C PRO A 60 -29.33 -16.37 10.53
N GLU A 61 -28.00 -16.39 10.62
CA GLU A 61 -27.10 -15.83 9.61
C GLU A 61 -27.20 -16.60 8.29
N TRP A 62 -27.21 -17.95 8.36
CA TRP A 62 -27.38 -18.79 7.18
C TRP A 62 -28.74 -18.56 6.51
N GLN A 63 -29.80 -18.44 7.28
CA GLN A 63 -31.13 -18.12 6.77
C GLN A 63 -31.17 -16.75 6.07
N GLU A 64 -30.44 -15.76 6.58
CA GLU A 64 -30.28 -14.47 5.90
C GLU A 64 -29.54 -14.61 4.56
N PHE A 65 -28.47 -15.41 4.51
CA PHE A 65 -27.74 -15.69 3.27
C PHE A 65 -28.62 -16.39 2.25
N VAL A 66 -29.41 -17.39 2.66
CA VAL A 66 -30.36 -18.08 1.78
C VAL A 66 -31.43 -17.12 1.25
N LYS A 67 -31.91 -16.16 2.07
CA LYS A 67 -32.84 -15.11 1.61
C LYS A 67 -32.19 -14.20 0.56
N VAL A 68 -30.95 -13.77 0.79
CA VAL A 68 -30.18 -12.97 -0.18
C VAL A 68 -29.98 -13.75 -1.47
N ALA A 69 -29.52 -15.00 -1.38
CA ALA A 69 -29.22 -15.88 -2.51
C ALA A 69 -30.40 -16.09 -3.46
N LYS A 70 -31.63 -16.11 -2.92
CA LYS A 70 -32.86 -16.25 -3.71
C LYS A 70 -33.26 -14.97 -4.44
N ASP A 71 -32.84 -13.80 -3.95
CA ASP A 71 -33.24 -12.50 -4.49
C ASP A 71 -32.26 -12.00 -5.57
N LYS A 72 -32.63 -12.24 -6.84
CA LYS A 72 -31.87 -11.79 -8.01
C LYS A 72 -31.77 -10.27 -8.13
N GLN A 73 -32.76 -9.51 -7.67
CA GLN A 73 -32.75 -8.04 -7.75
C GLN A 73 -31.77 -7.49 -6.73
N ARG A 74 -31.78 -8.06 -5.51
CA ARG A 74 -30.82 -7.71 -4.47
C ARG A 74 -29.38 -8.03 -4.89
N HIS A 75 -29.15 -9.15 -5.57
CA HIS A 75 -27.83 -9.48 -6.14
C HIS A 75 -27.32 -8.39 -7.09
N ARG A 76 -28.15 -7.95 -8.04
CA ARG A 76 -27.77 -6.87 -8.98
C ARG A 76 -27.50 -5.56 -8.25
N LYS A 77 -28.36 -5.20 -7.29
CA LYS A 77 -28.19 -3.98 -6.49
C LYS A 77 -26.85 -3.98 -5.75
N ILE A 78 -26.49 -5.09 -5.11
CA ILE A 78 -25.23 -5.26 -4.39
C ILE A 78 -24.06 -5.10 -5.37
N GLN A 79 -24.10 -5.78 -6.51
CA GLN A 79 -23.07 -5.65 -7.54
C GLN A 79 -22.92 -4.21 -8.04
N ASP A 80 -24.03 -3.54 -8.34
CA ASP A 80 -24.03 -2.16 -8.83
C ASP A 80 -23.48 -1.19 -7.77
N GLU A 81 -23.81 -1.40 -6.49
CA GLU A 81 -23.25 -0.61 -5.39
C GLU A 81 -21.73 -0.76 -5.29
N LEU A 82 -21.19 -1.98 -5.38
CA LEU A 82 -19.74 -2.21 -5.38
C LEU A 82 -19.05 -1.50 -6.55
N VAL A 83 -19.65 -1.60 -7.74
CA VAL A 83 -19.15 -0.92 -8.94
C VAL A 83 -19.10 0.60 -8.74
N GLN A 84 -20.13 1.19 -8.11
CA GLN A 84 -20.15 2.61 -7.79
C GLN A 84 -19.09 3.00 -6.76
N VAL A 85 -18.86 2.18 -5.74
CA VAL A 85 -17.79 2.41 -4.75
C VAL A 85 -16.42 2.41 -5.42
N VAL A 86 -16.15 1.41 -6.26
CA VAL A 86 -14.87 1.29 -7.00
C VAL A 86 -14.69 2.45 -7.98
N TYR A 87 -15.76 2.83 -8.70
CA TYR A 87 -15.75 3.97 -9.61
C TYR A 87 -15.46 5.30 -8.88
N THR A 88 -16.09 5.50 -7.73
CA THR A 88 -15.88 6.67 -6.87
C THR A 88 -14.44 6.72 -6.36
N GLY A 89 -13.92 5.59 -5.86
CA GLY A 89 -12.52 5.47 -5.42
C GLY A 89 -11.52 5.72 -6.56
N ALA A 90 -11.79 5.20 -7.76
CA ALA A 90 -10.96 5.44 -8.94
C ALA A 90 -10.96 6.92 -9.36
N THR A 91 -12.09 7.61 -9.22
CA THR A 91 -12.21 9.04 -9.54
C THR A 91 -11.48 9.93 -8.53
N GLN A 92 -11.55 9.57 -7.24
CA GLN A 92 -10.86 10.29 -6.17
C GLN A 92 -9.34 10.13 -6.22
N HIS A 93 -8.82 9.01 -6.73
CA HIS A 93 -7.40 8.75 -6.74
C HIS A 93 -6.66 9.51 -7.88
N PRO A 94 -5.77 10.48 -7.58
CA PRO A 94 -5.19 11.38 -8.58
C PRO A 94 -4.28 10.67 -9.59
N THR A 95 -3.66 9.55 -9.20
CA THR A 95 -2.81 8.78 -10.11
C THR A 95 -3.63 8.03 -11.15
N ILE A 96 -4.79 7.49 -10.75
CA ILE A 96 -5.68 6.71 -11.61
C ILE A 96 -6.36 7.64 -12.62
N SER A 97 -6.93 8.75 -12.15
CA SER A 97 -7.57 9.74 -13.02
C SER A 97 -6.59 10.32 -14.05
N ARG A 98 -5.34 10.63 -13.65
CA ARG A 98 -4.29 11.09 -14.57
C ARG A 98 -3.93 10.05 -15.63
N GLN A 99 -3.87 8.77 -15.26
CA GLN A 99 -3.55 7.69 -16.21
C GLN A 99 -4.69 7.41 -17.21
N LEU A 100 -5.95 7.58 -16.78
CA LEU A 100 -7.13 7.32 -17.59
C LEU A 100 -7.60 8.52 -18.42
N GLY A 101 -7.06 9.71 -18.19
CA GLY A 101 -7.31 10.88 -19.03
C GLY A 101 -8.27 11.92 -18.43
N GLY A 102 -8.36 12.00 -17.11
CA GLY A 102 -9.08 13.06 -16.41
C GLY A 102 -10.51 12.68 -16.05
N LYS A 103 -11.42 13.66 -16.09
CA LYS A 103 -12.79 13.58 -15.54
C LYS A 103 -13.76 12.69 -16.32
N ASP A 104 -13.41 12.26 -17.54
CA ASP A 104 -14.29 11.44 -18.39
C ASP A 104 -14.15 9.95 -18.09
N LEU A 105 -14.34 9.57 -16.82
CA LEU A 105 -14.36 8.18 -16.40
C LEU A 105 -15.75 7.60 -16.64
N LYS A 106 -15.80 6.34 -17.08
CA LYS A 106 -17.02 5.56 -17.26
C LYS A 106 -16.81 4.18 -16.69
N VAL A 107 -17.86 3.61 -16.12
CA VAL A 107 -17.88 2.18 -15.76
C VAL A 107 -17.88 1.37 -17.05
N GLY A 108 -16.97 0.40 -17.15
CA GLY A 108 -16.86 -0.53 -18.26
C GLY A 108 -17.60 -1.84 -17.96
N LYS A 109 -17.04 -2.96 -18.42
CA LYS A 109 -17.55 -4.29 -18.10
C LYS A 109 -17.18 -4.66 -16.66
N TYR A 110 -18.05 -5.39 -15.99
CA TYR A 110 -17.76 -5.99 -14.70
C TYR A 110 -18.21 -7.45 -14.69
N TRP A 111 -17.53 -8.24 -13.88
CA TRP A 111 -17.88 -9.61 -13.59
C TRP A 111 -17.70 -9.81 -12.09
N LEU A 112 -18.80 -9.83 -11.36
CA LEU A 112 -18.83 -9.92 -9.91
C LEU A 112 -19.58 -11.18 -9.51
N ASP A 113 -18.98 -11.94 -8.60
CA ASP A 113 -19.54 -13.14 -8.03
C ASP A 113 -19.77 -12.94 -6.52
N ILE A 114 -20.86 -13.53 -6.03
CA ILE A 114 -21.26 -13.47 -4.61
C ILE A 114 -21.03 -14.85 -4.04
N SER A 115 -20.05 -14.96 -3.15
CA SER A 115 -19.71 -16.21 -2.47
C SER A 115 -20.06 -16.11 -0.99
N PHE A 116 -20.90 -17.03 -0.52
CA PHE A 116 -21.25 -17.17 0.89
C PHE A 116 -20.19 -18.03 1.59
N PRO A 117 -19.71 -17.63 2.78
CA PRO A 117 -18.76 -18.45 3.54
C PRO A 117 -19.45 -19.69 4.13
N ASP A 118 -18.70 -20.79 4.24
CA ASP A 118 -19.22 -22.07 4.78
C ASP A 118 -19.43 -22.05 6.31
N GLY A 119 -18.78 -21.11 7.00
CA GLY A 119 -18.84 -21.01 8.46
C GLY A 119 -18.46 -19.61 8.94
N PRO A 120 -18.75 -19.30 10.21
CA PRO A 120 -18.35 -18.04 10.81
C PRO A 120 -16.82 -17.92 10.89
N PRO A 121 -16.29 -16.69 11.03
CA PRO A 121 -14.87 -16.48 11.22
C PRO A 121 -14.34 -17.25 12.44
N PRO A 122 -13.07 -17.71 12.41
CA PRO A 122 -12.48 -18.40 13.53
C PRO A 122 -12.42 -17.47 14.74
N GLU A 123 -13.01 -17.93 15.83
CA GLU A 123 -12.86 -17.32 17.14
C GLU A 123 -11.56 -17.81 17.78
N TYR A 124 -11.02 -17.00 18.68
CA TYR A 124 -9.85 -17.36 19.47
C TYR A 124 -10.26 -17.39 20.93
N GLU A 125 -9.83 -18.38 21.68
CA GLU A 125 -9.94 -18.36 23.15
C GLU A 125 -8.65 -17.83 23.75
N ARG A 126 -8.77 -17.08 24.83
CA ARG A 126 -7.63 -16.73 25.67
C ARG A 126 -7.99 -17.01 27.13
N SER A 127 -7.02 -17.47 27.89
CA SER A 127 -7.20 -17.74 29.32
C SER A 127 -6.67 -16.56 30.12
N GLY A 128 -7.33 -16.26 31.23
CA GLY A 128 -7.00 -15.11 32.05
C GLY A 128 -7.72 -15.10 33.37
N LEU A 129 -7.56 -14.00 34.08
CA LEU A 129 -8.26 -13.74 35.33
C LEU A 129 -9.45 -12.84 35.05
N GLU A 130 -10.62 -13.29 35.46
CA GLU A 130 -11.83 -12.51 35.50
C GLU A 130 -12.03 -11.96 36.91
N ILE A 131 -12.27 -10.66 36.97
CA ILE A 131 -12.57 -9.92 38.19
C ILE A 131 -14.00 -9.42 38.02
N GLY A 132 -14.93 -10.07 38.71
CA GLY A 132 -16.33 -9.66 38.81
C GLY A 132 -16.62 -8.96 40.13
N ASP A 133 -17.90 -8.71 40.40
CA ASP A 133 -18.41 -8.05 41.62
C ASP A 133 -18.29 -8.97 42.86
N GLY A 134 -17.06 -9.23 43.29
CA GLY A 134 -16.73 -9.99 44.49
C GLY A 134 -16.02 -11.32 44.28
N PHE A 135 -15.65 -11.66 43.04
CA PHE A 135 -14.86 -12.87 42.75
C PHE A 135 -13.67 -12.57 41.83
N ILE A 136 -12.61 -13.36 42.02
CA ILE A 136 -11.48 -13.46 41.10
C ILE A 136 -11.40 -14.92 40.69
N ALA A 137 -11.66 -15.22 39.42
CA ALA A 137 -11.65 -16.58 38.91
C ALA A 137 -10.74 -16.69 37.69
N TRP A 138 -10.23 -17.91 37.46
CA TRP A 138 -9.61 -18.23 36.18
C TRP A 138 -10.72 -18.53 35.18
N SER A 139 -10.77 -17.81 34.07
CA SER A 139 -11.78 -18.02 33.03
C SER A 139 -11.17 -17.86 31.64
N GLN A 140 -11.97 -18.20 30.63
CA GLN A 140 -11.60 -18.07 29.24
C GLN A 140 -12.40 -16.95 28.59
N GLN A 141 -11.83 -16.22 27.64
CA GLN A 141 -12.55 -15.21 26.89
C GLN A 141 -12.48 -15.51 25.41
N LYS A 142 -13.65 -15.44 24.74
CA LYS A 142 -13.73 -15.49 23.29
C LYS A 142 -13.28 -14.15 22.71
N VAL A 143 -12.37 -14.20 21.76
CA VAL A 143 -11.77 -13.04 21.09
C VAL A 143 -12.04 -13.16 19.61
N SER A 144 -12.61 -12.11 19.06
CA SER A 144 -12.78 -12.00 17.61
C SER A 144 -11.41 -11.97 16.91
N GLN A 145 -11.35 -12.49 15.69
CA GLN A 145 -10.13 -12.44 14.87
C GLN A 145 -9.58 -11.00 14.78
N GLU A 146 -10.41 -10.00 14.55
CA GLU A 146 -9.95 -8.60 14.46
C GLU A 146 -9.28 -8.10 15.73
N GLN A 147 -9.89 -8.35 16.90
CA GLN A 147 -9.31 -7.95 18.18
C GLN A 147 -7.99 -8.67 18.43
N GLN A 148 -7.93 -9.98 18.16
CA GLN A 148 -6.71 -10.77 18.30
C GLN A 148 -5.58 -10.25 17.40
N TRP A 149 -5.91 -9.87 16.16
CA TRP A 149 -4.96 -9.27 15.23
C TRP A 149 -4.44 -7.92 15.72
N ARG A 150 -5.30 -7.06 16.27
CA ARG A 150 -4.90 -5.77 16.83
C ARG A 150 -3.98 -5.95 18.04
N ILE A 151 -4.32 -6.87 18.93
CA ILE A 151 -3.54 -7.20 20.12
C ILE A 151 -2.17 -7.77 19.73
N THR A 152 -2.15 -8.71 18.79
CA THR A 152 -0.90 -9.33 18.34
C THR A 152 0.04 -8.33 17.69
N ARG A 153 -0.48 -7.38 16.90
CA ARG A 153 0.32 -6.28 16.33
C ARG A 153 0.88 -5.34 17.39
N ALA A 154 0.13 -5.09 18.46
CA ALA A 154 0.58 -4.24 19.57
C ALA A 154 1.65 -4.93 20.42
N LEU A 155 1.47 -6.23 20.72
CA LEU A 155 2.39 -7.00 21.55
C LEU A 155 3.64 -7.45 20.79
N TRP A 156 3.54 -7.70 19.48
CA TRP A 156 4.65 -8.19 18.67
C TRP A 156 4.74 -7.46 17.32
N PRO A 157 5.41 -6.29 17.26
CA PRO A 157 5.48 -5.46 16.05
C PRO A 157 6.52 -5.98 15.05
N SER A 158 6.45 -7.25 14.67
CA SER A 158 7.38 -7.91 13.74
C SER A 158 7.46 -7.19 12.38
N ALA A 159 6.36 -6.59 11.93
CA ALA A 159 6.31 -5.74 10.74
C ALA A 159 7.24 -4.52 10.86
N ALA A 160 7.24 -3.84 12.01
CA ALA A 160 8.12 -2.69 12.26
C ALA A 160 9.59 -3.13 12.32
N LEU A 161 9.90 -4.19 13.06
CA LEU A 161 11.26 -4.73 13.16
C LEU A 161 11.83 -5.17 11.81
N SER A 162 11.04 -5.90 11.01
CA SER A 162 11.46 -6.32 9.66
C SER A 162 11.65 -5.15 8.71
N SER A 163 10.80 -4.11 8.80
CA SER A 163 10.94 -2.90 8.00
C SER A 163 12.17 -2.07 8.39
N LEU A 164 12.51 -1.97 9.68
CA LEU A 164 13.74 -1.35 10.17
C LEU A 164 14.97 -2.10 9.65
N TRP A 165 14.95 -3.43 9.72
CA TRP A 165 16.04 -4.26 9.20
C TRP A 165 16.22 -4.10 7.68
N ALA A 166 15.12 -4.05 6.92
CA ALA A 166 15.16 -3.83 5.48
C ALA A 166 15.77 -2.45 5.14
N ALA A 167 15.35 -1.39 5.83
CA ALA A 167 15.91 -0.06 5.66
C ALA A 167 17.40 0.00 6.04
N GLY A 168 17.77 -0.64 7.16
CA GLY A 168 19.16 -0.76 7.61
C GLY A 168 20.04 -1.45 6.56
N LYS A 169 19.57 -2.58 5.99
CA LYS A 169 20.29 -3.28 4.92
C LYS A 169 20.52 -2.38 3.70
N VAL A 170 19.51 -1.60 3.29
CA VAL A 170 19.64 -0.68 2.15
C VAL A 170 20.67 0.41 2.45
N LEU A 171 20.64 1.02 3.64
CA LEU A 171 21.63 2.02 4.05
C LEU A 171 23.05 1.46 4.07
N CYS A 172 23.25 0.29 4.68
CA CYS A 172 24.56 -0.36 4.69
C CYS A 172 25.03 -0.68 3.27
N GLY A 173 24.14 -1.16 2.41
CA GLY A 173 24.44 -1.46 1.00
C GLY A 173 24.86 -0.21 0.20
N ILE A 174 24.17 0.92 0.38
CA ILE A 174 24.51 2.20 -0.27
C ILE A 174 25.90 2.66 0.18
N ASN A 175 26.19 2.64 1.49
CA ASN A 175 27.49 3.05 2.01
C ASN A 175 28.62 2.12 1.55
N TYR A 176 28.39 0.81 1.54
CA TYR A 176 29.37 -0.16 1.07
C TYR A 176 29.73 0.04 -0.42
N ARG A 177 28.74 0.28 -1.28
CA ARG A 177 28.98 0.60 -2.70
C ARG A 177 29.74 1.90 -2.89
N ARG A 178 29.45 2.93 -2.10
CA ARG A 178 30.23 4.18 -2.13
C ARG A 178 31.68 3.99 -1.76
N VAL A 179 31.96 3.17 -0.74
CA VAL A 179 33.34 2.85 -0.37
C VAL A 179 34.05 2.14 -1.52
N LYS A 180 33.39 1.20 -2.20
CA LYS A 180 33.93 0.56 -3.40
C LYS A 180 34.17 1.52 -4.56
N GLN A 181 33.22 2.43 -4.82
CA GLN A 181 33.35 3.47 -5.85
C GLN A 181 34.50 4.43 -5.52
N ALA A 182 34.64 4.84 -4.26
CA ALA A 182 35.72 5.71 -3.80
C ALA A 182 37.10 5.04 -3.89
N LEU A 183 37.15 3.72 -3.73
CA LEU A 183 38.36 2.90 -3.92
C LEU A 183 38.60 2.51 -5.39
N GLY A 184 37.75 2.96 -6.33
CA GLY A 184 37.88 2.65 -7.76
C GLY A 184 37.62 1.18 -8.13
N LEU A 185 37.05 0.40 -7.21
CA LEU A 185 36.81 -1.05 -7.38
C LEU A 185 35.52 -1.35 -8.16
N GLU A 186 34.62 -0.36 -8.30
CA GLU A 186 33.31 -0.53 -8.93
C GLU A 186 32.90 0.77 -9.65
N GLY A 187 32.45 0.68 -10.91
CA GLY A 187 31.92 1.81 -11.68
C GLY A 187 30.48 2.18 -11.27
N SER A 188 30.00 3.38 -11.65
CA SER A 188 28.59 3.76 -11.43
C SER A 188 27.70 2.92 -12.34
N ASP A 189 26.89 2.02 -11.77
CA ASP A 189 25.94 1.21 -12.52
C ASP A 189 24.60 1.97 -12.69
N PRO A 190 24.22 2.37 -13.93
CA PRO A 190 23.00 3.11 -14.21
C PRO A 190 21.71 2.36 -13.86
N PHE A 191 21.80 1.05 -13.61
CA PHE A 191 20.64 0.22 -13.26
C PHE A 191 20.53 -0.12 -11.78
N SER A 192 21.46 0.37 -10.94
CA SER A 192 21.42 0.17 -9.50
C SER A 192 20.09 0.67 -8.91
N PRO A 193 19.47 -0.07 -7.96
CA PRO A 193 18.24 0.36 -7.30
C PRO A 193 18.30 1.79 -6.76
N GLU A 194 19.47 2.24 -6.28
CA GLU A 194 19.65 3.59 -5.73
C GLU A 194 19.57 4.69 -6.79
N GLU A 195 20.12 4.46 -7.99
CA GLU A 195 20.04 5.43 -9.09
C GLU A 195 18.62 5.49 -9.64
N ARG A 196 17.90 4.37 -9.68
CA ARG A 196 16.46 4.35 -10.01
C ARG A 196 15.65 5.16 -9.01
N TYR A 197 15.92 5.02 -7.70
CA TYR A 197 15.23 5.80 -6.67
C TYR A 197 15.59 7.28 -6.72
N ARG A 198 16.87 7.64 -6.89
CA ARG A 198 17.30 9.03 -7.06
C ARG A 198 16.66 9.66 -8.29
N THR A 199 16.65 8.95 -9.40
CA THR A 199 16.01 9.39 -10.65
C THR A 199 14.50 9.56 -10.44
N ALA A 200 13.84 8.60 -9.79
CA ALA A 200 12.41 8.70 -9.48
C ALA A 200 12.09 9.90 -8.58
N MET A 201 12.90 10.15 -7.54
CA MET A 201 12.76 11.30 -6.65
C MET A 201 12.97 12.62 -7.40
N GLN A 202 14.00 12.72 -8.25
CA GLN A 202 14.23 13.91 -9.06
C GLN A 202 13.09 14.17 -10.06
N ILE A 203 12.54 13.12 -10.66
CA ILE A 203 11.37 13.23 -11.54
C ILE A 203 10.15 13.70 -10.73
N MET A 204 9.95 13.17 -9.52
CA MET A 204 8.85 13.56 -8.64
C MET A 204 8.97 15.02 -8.19
N GLU A 205 10.15 15.46 -7.77
CA GLU A 205 10.43 16.84 -7.35
C GLU A 205 10.24 17.82 -8.50
N LYS A 206 10.73 17.49 -9.71
CA LYS A 206 10.45 18.27 -10.92
C LYS A 206 8.96 18.36 -11.21
N HIS A 207 8.22 17.27 -11.00
CA HIS A 207 6.77 17.26 -11.19
C HIS A 207 6.04 18.11 -10.15
N GLN A 208 6.45 18.07 -8.88
CA GLN A 208 5.90 18.90 -7.80
C GLN A 208 6.15 20.38 -8.08
N ARG A 209 7.39 20.79 -8.39
CA ARG A 209 7.70 22.17 -8.78
C ARG A 209 6.91 22.63 -10.00
N ALA A 210 6.71 21.76 -10.98
CA ALA A 210 5.89 22.08 -12.15
C ALA A 210 4.39 22.24 -11.80
N GLN A 211 3.88 21.51 -10.81
CA GLN A 211 2.51 21.68 -10.31
C GLN A 211 2.36 22.94 -9.45
N GLU A 212 3.33 23.25 -8.60
CA GLU A 212 3.35 24.48 -7.79
C GLU A 212 3.42 25.72 -8.67
N ARG A 213 4.27 25.73 -9.71
CA ARG A 213 4.31 26.81 -10.70
C ARG A 213 2.99 26.97 -11.47
N LYS A 214 2.22 25.89 -11.64
CA LYS A 214 0.88 25.95 -12.26
C LYS A 214 -0.21 26.41 -11.29
N GLN A 215 -0.03 26.22 -9.99
CA GLN A 215 -0.98 26.64 -8.94
C GLN A 215 -0.77 28.10 -8.50
N LEU A 216 0.47 28.61 -8.51
CA LEU A 216 0.75 30.04 -8.29
C LEU A 216 0.42 30.93 -9.51
N GLY A 217 0.09 30.34 -10.67
CA GLY A 217 -0.47 31.05 -11.81
C GLY A 217 -1.99 31.16 -11.70
N ASN A 218 -2.49 32.11 -10.91
CA ASN A 218 -3.94 32.37 -10.80
C ASN A 218 -4.50 32.89 -12.15
N PRO A 219 -5.63 32.36 -12.67
CA PRO A 219 -6.30 32.85 -13.85
C PRO A 219 -7.27 33.98 -13.47
N ARG A 220 -6.95 35.23 -13.81
CA ARG A 220 -7.93 36.32 -13.80
C ARG A 220 -8.55 36.45 -15.20
N ALA A 221 -9.68 35.79 -15.42
CA ALA A 221 -10.74 36.31 -16.29
C ALA A 221 -11.42 37.50 -15.57
N SER A 222 -12.02 38.52 -16.17
CA SER A 222 -12.43 38.85 -17.53
C SER A 222 -12.91 40.32 -17.53
N GLN A 223 -13.12 40.88 -18.74
CA GLN A 223 -14.05 41.97 -19.14
C GLN A 223 -13.39 43.17 -19.86
N THR A 224 -13.64 43.22 -21.17
CA THR A 224 -13.65 44.37 -22.10
C THR A 224 -14.78 45.36 -21.74
N PRO A 225 -14.76 46.65 -22.18
CA PRO A 225 -14.85 47.14 -23.58
C PRO A 225 -13.79 48.23 -23.89
N ASP A 226 -13.38 48.56 -25.11
CA ASP A 226 -14.17 49.08 -26.23
C ASP A 226 -13.29 49.19 -27.51
N GLY A 227 -13.94 49.06 -28.68
CA GLY A 227 -13.68 49.81 -29.92
C GLY A 227 -12.38 49.66 -30.74
N GLY A 228 -12.48 49.01 -31.92
CA GLY A 228 -11.64 49.34 -33.10
C GLY A 228 -11.06 48.16 -33.89
N LEU A 229 -11.63 47.88 -35.08
CA LEU A 229 -11.15 46.96 -36.13
C LEU A 229 -10.42 47.77 -37.25
N PRO A 230 -9.78 47.15 -38.29
CA PRO A 230 -9.04 45.89 -38.38
C PRO A 230 -7.73 45.97 -39.23
N ALA A 231 -7.10 44.80 -39.46
CA ALA A 231 -6.12 44.43 -40.51
C ALA A 231 -4.64 44.84 -40.26
N GLY A 232 -3.64 43.99 -40.48
CA GLY A 232 -3.57 42.62 -40.99
C GLY A 232 -2.14 42.09 -40.99
N THR A 233 -2.00 40.87 -41.53
CA THR A 233 -0.79 40.17 -42.01
C THR A 233 0.28 39.70 -41.02
N ALA A 234 0.39 38.36 -40.96
CA ALA A 234 1.56 37.60 -40.55
C ALA A 234 2.73 37.78 -41.52
N THR A 235 3.98 37.63 -41.03
CA THR A 235 5.09 36.81 -41.60
C THR A 235 6.31 36.88 -40.63
N PRO A 236 7.10 35.80 -40.48
CA PRO A 236 8.20 35.69 -39.52
C PRO A 236 9.56 36.07 -40.13
N GLY A 237 10.59 36.33 -39.31
CA GLY A 237 11.95 36.56 -39.83
C GLY A 237 13.02 36.67 -38.74
N ASN A 238 13.99 35.77 -38.82
CA ASN A 238 15.31 35.65 -38.18
C ASN A 238 16.03 36.93 -37.72
N LEU A 239 16.98 36.77 -36.78
CA LEU A 239 18.43 37.08 -36.89
C LEU A 239 19.08 36.78 -35.51
N VAL A 240 19.87 35.71 -35.35
CA VAL A 240 21.35 35.68 -35.46
C VAL A 240 22.07 36.71 -34.57
N GLY A 241 22.66 36.19 -33.48
CA GLY A 241 24.05 36.35 -33.02
C GLY A 241 24.66 37.74 -32.86
N SER A 242 25.16 38.03 -31.66
CA SER A 242 26.59 38.36 -31.52
C SER A 242 27.08 38.16 -30.09
N ALA A 243 28.19 37.44 -29.96
CA ALA A 243 29.11 37.49 -28.83
C ALA A 243 30.00 38.75 -28.97
N ALA A 244 30.45 39.31 -27.84
CA ALA A 244 31.79 39.85 -27.63
C ALA A 244 31.94 40.42 -26.20
N GLU A 245 32.83 39.77 -25.45
CA GLU A 245 33.93 40.31 -24.62
C GLU A 245 33.74 41.42 -23.57
N GLU A 246 34.37 41.13 -22.41
CA GLU A 246 34.78 42.07 -21.35
C GLU A 246 35.73 43.18 -21.86
N PRO A 247 35.97 44.23 -21.05
CA PRO A 247 37.24 44.25 -20.31
C PRO A 247 37.16 44.82 -18.87
N SER A 248 38.26 44.55 -18.13
CA SER A 248 38.58 44.84 -16.73
C SER A 248 38.94 46.30 -16.40
N LEU A 249 38.86 46.68 -15.09
CA LEU A 249 39.97 47.22 -14.26
C LEU A 249 39.52 47.86 -12.91
N ALA A 250 40.25 47.47 -11.85
CA ALA A 250 40.75 48.22 -10.67
C ALA A 250 39.88 48.55 -9.42
N GLU A 251 40.48 48.21 -8.25
CA GLU A 251 40.12 48.49 -6.84
C GLU A 251 40.54 49.90 -6.35
N PRO A 252 40.28 50.27 -5.07
CA PRO A 252 41.42 50.31 -4.12
C PRO A 252 41.16 49.94 -2.62
N GLN A 253 42.10 49.12 -2.10
CA GLN A 253 42.85 49.08 -0.81
C GLN A 253 42.31 49.55 0.58
N SER A 254 42.60 48.72 1.62
CA SER A 254 43.33 49.02 2.90
C SER A 254 42.99 47.95 3.97
N ASN A 255 43.82 47.41 4.88
CA ASN A 255 45.19 47.58 5.39
C ASN A 255 45.68 46.24 6.00
N ASP A 256 46.98 45.93 5.90
CA ASP A 256 47.69 44.92 6.72
C ASP A 256 48.11 45.53 8.09
N PRO A 257 48.52 44.72 9.10
CA PRO A 257 49.95 44.47 9.22
C PRO A 257 50.33 42.99 9.51
N LYS A 258 51.42 42.58 8.87
CA LYS A 258 52.17 41.33 9.07
C LYS A 258 52.66 41.16 10.51
N SER A 259 52.58 39.93 11.03
CA SER A 259 53.65 39.36 11.86
C SER A 259 54.01 37.98 11.34
N SER A 260 55.30 37.81 11.11
CA SER A 260 56.02 36.63 10.63
C SER A 260 55.95 35.44 11.59
N THR A 261 55.93 34.21 11.07
CA THR A 261 56.92 33.16 11.39
C THR A 261 56.87 32.05 10.32
N LYS A 262 58.07 31.63 9.88
CA LYS A 262 58.36 30.57 8.90
C LYS A 262 57.97 29.17 9.42
N PRO A 263 57.87 28.16 8.54
CA PRO A 263 57.30 26.85 8.86
C PRO A 263 58.30 25.95 9.59
N ASP A 264 57.84 25.25 10.64
CA ASP A 264 58.63 24.16 11.24
C ASP A 264 58.56 22.89 10.37
N PRO A 265 59.72 22.29 10.03
CA PRO A 265 59.82 21.14 9.14
C PRO A 265 59.82 19.83 9.95
N ASN A 266 58.77 19.52 10.70
CA ASN A 266 58.67 18.17 11.28
C ASN A 266 57.26 17.73 11.63
N THR A 267 56.43 17.53 10.62
CA THR A 267 55.45 16.45 10.68
C THR A 267 55.57 15.66 9.39
N LYS A 268 56.14 14.46 9.49
CA LYS A 268 56.16 13.47 8.41
C LYS A 268 54.71 13.23 7.99
N LYS A 269 54.27 13.89 6.91
CA LYS A 269 53.03 13.52 6.23
C LYS A 269 53.24 12.11 5.71
N LEU A 270 52.52 11.15 6.28
CA LEU A 270 52.47 9.79 5.76
C LEU A 270 52.00 9.87 4.29
N PRO A 271 52.64 9.17 3.34
CA PRO A 271 52.42 9.32 1.91
C PRO A 271 51.20 8.53 1.43
N TYR A 272 50.12 8.51 2.21
CA TYR A 272 48.87 7.87 1.84
C TYR A 272 47.79 8.94 1.79
N ASN A 273 47.52 9.38 0.56
CA ASN A 273 46.30 10.12 0.25
C ASN A 273 45.13 9.14 0.39
N PHE A 274 44.61 8.97 1.61
CA PHE A 274 43.41 8.17 1.81
C PHE A 274 42.26 8.90 1.09
N PRO A 275 41.53 8.24 0.17
CA PRO A 275 40.33 8.84 -0.39
C PRO A 275 39.39 9.16 0.77
N THR A 276 38.89 10.39 0.82
CA THR A 276 37.90 10.80 1.82
C THR A 276 36.71 9.86 1.72
N LEU A 277 36.59 8.95 2.69
CA LEU A 277 35.49 8.01 2.74
C LEU A 277 34.21 8.82 2.91
N PRO A 278 33.20 8.67 2.03
CA PRO A 278 31.91 9.31 2.21
C PRO A 278 31.21 8.60 3.38
N LEU A 279 31.48 9.07 4.60
CA LEU A 279 30.68 8.75 5.77
C LEU A 279 29.23 9.17 5.48
N PRO A 280 28.22 8.42 5.96
CA PRO A 280 26.84 8.84 5.86
C PRO A 280 26.71 10.20 6.55
N SER A 281 26.48 11.26 5.77
CA SER A 281 26.24 12.58 6.33
C SER A 281 24.93 12.54 7.12
N THR A 282 25.04 12.51 8.44
CA THR A 282 23.94 12.86 9.34
C THR A 282 23.68 14.36 9.36
N SER A 283 24.46 15.14 8.61
CA SER A 283 24.36 16.60 8.56
C SER A 283 23.14 17.01 7.76
N LEU A 284 22.13 17.51 8.47
CA LEU A 284 20.95 18.24 7.96
C LEU A 284 21.29 19.51 7.16
N THR A 285 22.56 19.84 6.99
CA THR A 285 23.03 21.14 6.46
C THR A 285 23.66 21.07 5.07
N ASN A 286 23.88 19.88 4.48
CA ASN A 286 24.46 19.75 3.13
C ASN A 286 23.43 19.19 2.12
N PRO A 287 22.93 20.01 1.17
CA PRO A 287 21.85 19.63 0.25
C PRO A 287 22.24 18.60 -0.82
N THR A 288 23.53 18.30 -0.98
CA THR A 288 24.03 17.26 -1.90
C THR A 288 24.17 15.88 -1.25
N ALA A 289 23.98 15.77 0.08
CA ALA A 289 24.33 14.56 0.85
C ALA A 289 23.14 13.75 1.40
N SER A 290 21.88 14.09 1.11
CA SER A 290 20.74 13.58 1.89
C SER A 290 19.69 12.75 1.14
N THR A 291 20.01 12.11 0.01
CA THR A 291 19.03 11.20 -0.66
C THR A 291 18.86 9.85 0.04
N ASP A 292 19.77 9.46 0.92
CA ASP A 292 19.78 8.07 1.44
C ASP A 292 18.71 7.84 2.49
N LEU A 293 18.51 8.82 3.37
CA LEU A 293 17.47 8.78 4.38
C LEU A 293 16.07 8.72 3.75
N PRO A 294 15.69 9.56 2.76
CA PRO A 294 14.40 9.43 2.11
C PRO A 294 14.27 8.11 1.34
N ILE A 295 15.35 7.55 0.76
CA ILE A 295 15.32 6.22 0.15
C ILE A 295 15.05 5.15 1.22
N ALA A 296 15.75 5.18 2.34
CA ALA A 296 15.57 4.25 3.44
C ALA A 296 14.16 4.36 4.06
N MET A 297 13.64 5.59 4.22
CA MET A 297 12.28 5.84 4.70
C MET A 297 11.22 5.33 3.73
N HIS A 298 11.44 5.46 2.42
CA HIS A 298 10.54 4.89 1.42
C HIS A 298 10.54 3.36 1.48
N VAL A 299 11.73 2.73 1.59
CA VAL A 299 11.86 1.27 1.74
C VAL A 299 11.24 0.80 3.04
N PHE A 300 11.45 1.53 4.15
CA PHE A 300 10.83 1.28 5.44
C PHE A 300 9.30 1.31 5.32
N SER A 301 8.73 2.40 4.80
CA SER A 301 7.27 2.55 4.67
C SER A 301 6.66 1.50 3.75
N ALA A 302 7.31 1.20 2.61
CA ALA A 302 6.84 0.17 1.69
C ALA A 302 6.88 -1.23 2.34
N SER A 303 7.96 -1.54 3.06
CA SER A 303 8.11 -2.81 3.77
C SER A 303 7.14 -2.93 4.94
N LEU A 304 6.94 -1.85 5.69
CA LEU A 304 5.98 -1.77 6.78
C LEU A 304 4.57 -2.02 6.25
N ASN A 305 4.12 -1.29 5.23
CA ASN A 305 2.79 -1.45 4.65
C ASN A 305 2.55 -2.87 4.11
N LYS A 306 3.59 -3.50 3.55
CA LYS A 306 3.51 -4.88 3.05
C LYS A 306 3.41 -5.91 4.17
N SER A 307 4.13 -5.72 5.27
CA SER A 307 4.16 -6.66 6.40
C SER A 307 3.09 -6.39 7.46
N TRP A 308 2.52 -5.18 7.47
CA TRP A 308 1.51 -4.75 8.45
C TRP A 308 0.16 -5.40 8.19
N ASN A 309 -0.19 -5.56 6.91
CA ASN A 309 -1.37 -6.31 6.50
C ASN A 309 -0.96 -7.76 6.19
N PRO A 310 -1.76 -8.77 6.58
CA PRO A 310 -1.53 -10.14 6.12
C PRO A 310 -1.34 -10.16 4.61
N PRO A 311 -0.40 -10.97 4.09
CA PRO A 311 -0.29 -11.19 2.66
C PRO A 311 -1.65 -11.65 2.12
N ALA A 312 -2.13 -11.05 1.02
CA ALA A 312 -3.38 -11.46 0.37
C ALA A 312 -3.41 -12.96 -0.04
N ASN A 313 -2.25 -13.61 -0.02
CA ASN A 313 -1.99 -15.01 -0.33
C ASN A 313 -1.64 -15.88 0.89
N SER A 314 -1.64 -15.36 2.12
CA SER A 314 -1.56 -16.23 3.30
C SER A 314 -2.94 -16.84 3.54
N SER A 315 -2.99 -18.05 4.09
CA SER A 315 -4.23 -18.73 4.50
C SER A 315 -5.07 -17.92 5.49
N GLN A 316 -4.55 -16.82 6.04
CA GLN A 316 -5.33 -15.70 6.57
C GLN A 316 -5.71 -14.74 5.45
N LYS A 317 -6.46 -15.22 4.46
CA LYS A 317 -7.42 -14.33 3.79
C LYS A 317 -8.24 -13.76 4.94
N ALA A 318 -8.22 -12.45 5.15
CA ALA A 318 -9.05 -11.83 6.18
C ALA A 318 -10.48 -12.36 5.95
N GLU A 319 -10.92 -13.24 6.84
CA GLU A 319 -12.19 -13.90 6.66
C GLU A 319 -13.26 -12.82 6.76
N PRO A 320 -14.35 -12.93 5.99
CA PRO A 320 -15.40 -11.92 6.05
C PRO A 320 -15.87 -11.79 7.50
N PRO A 321 -16.01 -10.56 8.05
CA PRO A 321 -16.56 -10.38 9.39
C PRO A 321 -17.86 -11.17 9.59
N ARG A 322 -18.15 -11.57 10.84
CA ARG A 322 -19.33 -12.40 11.15
C ARG A 322 -20.61 -11.77 10.58
N GLY A 323 -21.47 -12.60 9.98
CA GLY A 323 -22.70 -12.15 9.33
C GLY A 323 -22.52 -11.45 7.98
N SER A 324 -21.30 -11.31 7.46
CA SER A 324 -21.04 -10.76 6.13
C SER A 324 -20.64 -11.85 5.13
N PHE A 325 -20.89 -11.61 3.85
CA PHE A 325 -20.46 -12.50 2.77
C PHE A 325 -19.55 -11.76 1.77
N VAL A 326 -18.80 -12.52 0.97
CA VAL A 326 -17.79 -11.98 0.08
C VAL A 326 -18.37 -11.72 -1.31
N VAL A 327 -18.14 -10.52 -1.82
CA VAL A 327 -18.38 -10.17 -3.22
C VAL A 327 -17.03 -9.91 -3.86
N GLN A 328 -16.68 -10.72 -4.86
CA GLN A 328 -15.38 -10.69 -5.51
C GLN A 328 -15.50 -10.71 -7.02
N GLY A 329 -14.52 -10.15 -7.72
CA GLY A 329 -14.46 -10.22 -9.17
C GLY A 329 -13.73 -9.03 -9.81
N LEU A 330 -14.08 -8.75 -11.05
CA LEU A 330 -13.38 -7.79 -11.89
C LEU A 330 -14.27 -6.61 -12.24
N VAL A 331 -13.76 -5.40 -12.09
CA VAL A 331 -14.45 -4.17 -12.50
C VAL A 331 -13.55 -3.37 -13.45
N GLU A 332 -14.01 -3.15 -14.68
CA GLU A 332 -13.32 -2.29 -15.64
C GLU A 332 -13.76 -0.83 -15.45
N VAL A 333 -12.79 0.08 -15.31
CA VAL A 333 -13.03 1.53 -15.39
C VAL A 333 -12.37 2.04 -16.67
N ARG A 334 -13.17 2.70 -17.51
CA ARG A 334 -12.78 3.19 -18.82
C ARG A 334 -12.62 4.72 -18.78
N GLY A 335 -11.57 5.24 -19.39
CA GLY A 335 -11.37 6.67 -19.61
C GLY A 335 -11.03 7.00 -21.06
N SER A 336 -10.75 8.28 -21.32
CA SER A 336 -10.39 8.80 -22.64
C SER A 336 -9.02 8.30 -23.13
N ARG A 337 -8.09 7.95 -22.24
CA ARG A 337 -6.72 7.50 -22.59
C ARG A 337 -6.51 5.99 -22.48
N GLY A 338 -7.39 5.27 -21.79
CA GLY A 338 -7.23 3.85 -21.55
C GLY A 338 -8.33 3.23 -20.70
N ARG A 339 -8.09 2.01 -20.23
CA ARG A 339 -8.88 1.30 -19.23
C ARG A 339 -7.99 0.72 -18.14
N ILE A 340 -8.53 0.64 -16.94
CA ILE A 340 -7.96 -0.09 -15.80
C ILE A 340 -8.93 -1.21 -15.43
N LEU A 341 -8.39 -2.39 -15.18
CA LEU A 341 -9.13 -3.52 -14.64
C LEU A 341 -8.76 -3.64 -13.16
N PHE A 342 -9.76 -3.53 -12.30
CA PHE A 342 -9.63 -3.75 -10.86
C PHE A 342 -10.03 -5.18 -10.52
N ASP A 343 -9.19 -5.83 -9.71
CA ASP A 343 -9.54 -7.03 -8.95
C ASP A 343 -10.11 -6.57 -7.62
N VAL A 344 -11.39 -6.84 -7.40
CA VAL A 344 -12.15 -6.32 -6.28
C VAL A 344 -12.54 -7.48 -5.39
N GLN A 345 -12.27 -7.34 -4.10
CA GLN A 345 -12.73 -8.23 -3.05
C GLN A 345 -13.34 -7.38 -1.94
N SER A 346 -14.58 -7.66 -1.59
CA SER A 346 -15.32 -6.88 -0.60
C SER A 346 -16.19 -7.77 0.27
N CYS A 347 -16.46 -7.32 1.49
CA CYS A 347 -17.35 -7.99 2.44
C CYS A 347 -18.62 -7.14 2.62
N TYR A 348 -19.79 -7.74 2.36
CA TYR A 348 -21.09 -7.07 2.43
C TYR A 348 -21.89 -7.58 3.62
N ASP A 349 -22.40 -6.66 4.44
CA ASP A 349 -23.29 -6.97 5.56
C ASP A 349 -24.77 -6.84 5.12
N PRO A 350 -25.53 -7.94 5.08
CA PRO A 350 -26.94 -7.93 4.69
C PRO A 350 -27.88 -7.27 5.70
N ARG A 351 -27.47 -7.13 6.97
CA ARG A 351 -28.28 -6.49 8.02
C ARG A 351 -28.18 -4.97 7.92
N GLN A 352 -26.96 -4.46 7.74
CA GLN A 352 -26.71 -3.02 7.58
C GLN A 352 -26.90 -2.53 6.14
N ASN A 353 -26.99 -3.43 5.16
CA ASN A 353 -27.02 -3.13 3.73
C ASN A 353 -25.87 -2.23 3.30
N LYS A 354 -24.64 -2.59 3.73
CA LYS A 354 -23.44 -1.78 3.48
C LYS A 354 -22.22 -2.69 3.33
N TYR A 355 -21.26 -2.22 2.53
CA TYR A 355 -19.92 -2.78 2.49
C TYR A 355 -19.10 -2.42 3.74
N VAL A 356 -18.59 -3.44 4.43
CA VAL A 356 -17.74 -3.30 5.63
C VAL A 356 -16.29 -3.11 5.22
N VAL A 357 -15.83 -3.92 4.27
CA VAL A 357 -14.46 -3.90 3.75
C VAL A 357 -14.52 -3.89 2.23
N VAL A 358 -13.77 -2.99 1.60
CA VAL A 358 -13.62 -2.94 0.14
C VAL A 358 -12.14 -2.86 -0.19
N ASN A 359 -11.64 -3.88 -0.88
CA ASN A 359 -10.29 -3.91 -1.42
C ASN A 359 -10.37 -3.93 -2.95
N ALA A 360 -9.75 -2.95 -3.60
CA ALA A 360 -9.68 -2.86 -5.05
C ALA A 360 -8.21 -2.76 -5.47
N ALA A 361 -7.68 -3.85 -5.99
CA ALA A 361 -6.32 -3.93 -6.50
C ALA A 361 -6.29 -3.71 -8.01
N VAL A 362 -5.29 -3.01 -8.52
CA VAL A 362 -5.11 -2.86 -9.97
C VAL A 362 -4.56 -4.17 -10.55
N ARG A 363 -5.36 -4.87 -11.35
CA ARG A 363 -4.95 -6.10 -12.04
C ARG A 363 -4.23 -5.82 -13.35
N GLY A 364 -4.69 -4.81 -14.08
CA GLY A 364 -4.13 -4.48 -15.39
C GLY A 364 -4.52 -3.10 -15.87
N PHE A 365 -3.67 -2.53 -16.72
CA PHE A 365 -3.87 -1.23 -17.34
C PHE A 365 -3.57 -1.32 -18.84
N LYS A 366 -4.48 -0.79 -19.66
CA LYS A 366 -4.31 -0.74 -21.12
C LYS A 366 -4.59 0.68 -21.60
N ARG A 367 -3.66 1.26 -22.35
CA ARG A 367 -3.89 2.54 -23.06
C ARG A 367 -4.53 2.26 -24.42
N TRP A 368 -5.32 3.20 -24.94
CA TRP A 368 -5.89 3.07 -26.28
C TRP A 368 -4.83 3.24 -27.36
N ASN A 369 -3.98 4.26 -27.18
CA ASN A 369 -2.87 4.53 -28.07
C ASN A 369 -1.58 4.07 -27.37
N GLN A 370 -1.01 2.96 -27.84
CA GLN A 370 0.30 2.48 -27.41
C GLN A 370 1.22 2.49 -28.61
N ALA A 371 2.31 3.25 -28.52
CA ALA A 371 3.38 3.15 -29.51
C ALA A 371 4.05 1.76 -29.38
N PRO A 372 4.50 1.16 -30.50
CA PRO A 372 5.28 -0.06 -30.45
C PRO A 372 6.49 0.12 -29.53
N ARG A 373 6.75 -0.88 -28.67
CA ARG A 373 7.87 -0.84 -27.72
C ARG A 373 9.24 -0.84 -28.40
N GLY A 374 9.30 -1.25 -29.67
CA GLY A 374 10.52 -1.29 -30.48
C GLY A 374 10.86 0.02 -31.21
N GLY A 375 10.09 1.09 -31.02
CA GLY A 375 10.23 2.32 -31.81
C GLY A 375 9.36 2.33 -33.08
N PRO A 376 9.25 3.49 -33.76
CA PRO A 376 8.49 3.63 -35.00
C PRO A 376 9.05 2.80 -36.15
#